data_AF-A0A947F1W3-F1
#
_entry.id   AF-A0A947F1W3-F1
#
_cell.length_a   1.000
_cell.length_b   1.000
_cell.length_c   1.000
_cell.angle_alpha   90.00
_cell.angle_beta   90.00
_cell.angle_gamma   90.00
#
_symmetry.space_group_name_H-M   'P 1'
#
loop_
_entity.id
_entity.type
_entity.pdbx_description
1 polymer ?
#
loop_
_entity_poly.entity_id
_entity_poly.type
_entity_poly.pdbx_seq_one_letter_code
_entity_poly.pdbx_strand_id
1 'polypeptide(L)'
;MNRKSTYDELVQRFKRLEALIECSQLATVQLTNDNIITNINPEFIRVFGFEPKEALGKRIDPLITLQDYREEAEELSKRTTNGSTIHKITKRRRKDGTLIDVEIFAGPLKVEGEVVGSFGQYKDITERKLTETALRESEER
;
A
#
# COMPACT_ATOMS: atom_id res chain seq x y z
N MET A 1 -15.04 28.88 -26.66
CA MET A 1 -14.23 28.19 -25.63
C MET A 1 -13.95 26.77 -26.11
N ASN A 2 -12.68 26.39 -26.23
CA ASN A 2 -12.22 25.30 -27.10
C ASN A 2 -12.18 23.97 -26.35
N ARG A 3 -13.12 23.05 -26.62
CA ARG A 3 -13.27 21.72 -25.97
C ARG A 3 -11.97 20.89 -25.94
N LYS A 4 -11.06 21.15 -26.88
CA LYS A 4 -9.74 20.50 -26.98
C LYS A 4 -8.77 20.94 -25.86
N SER A 5 -8.81 22.21 -25.45
CA SER A 5 -7.95 22.76 -24.38
C SER A 5 -8.31 22.17 -23.00
N THR A 6 -9.59 22.03 -22.71
CA THR A 6 -10.07 21.47 -21.42
C THR A 6 -9.75 19.98 -21.28
N TYR A 7 -9.78 19.23 -22.39
CA TYR A 7 -9.39 17.82 -22.38
C TYR A 7 -7.90 17.65 -22.10
N ASP A 8 -7.06 18.46 -22.73
CA ASP A 8 -5.61 18.42 -22.52
C ASP A 8 -5.24 18.81 -21.08
N GLU A 9 -5.91 19.81 -20.49
CA GLU A 9 -5.74 20.17 -19.08
C GLU A 9 -6.10 19.02 -18.12
N LEU A 10 -7.19 18.31 -18.40
CA LEU A 10 -7.61 17.16 -17.58
C LEU A 10 -6.58 16.03 -17.65
N VAL A 11 -6.08 15.72 -18.85
CA VAL A 11 -5.04 14.70 -19.06
C VAL A 11 -3.74 15.10 -18.34
N GLN A 12 -3.33 16.37 -18.41
CA GLN A 12 -2.13 16.85 -17.71
C GLN A 12 -2.30 16.76 -16.19
N ARG A 13 -3.48 17.08 -15.67
CA ARG A 13 -3.75 16.97 -14.23
C ARG A 13 -3.72 15.51 -13.77
N PHE A 14 -4.29 14.60 -14.55
CA PHE A 14 -4.24 13.16 -14.26
C PHE A 14 -2.81 12.63 -14.23
N LYS A 15 -2.01 12.92 -15.26
CA LYS A 15 -0.59 12.52 -15.32
C LYS A 15 0.24 13.03 -14.14
N ARG A 16 -0.04 14.24 -13.65
CA ARG A 16 0.64 14.79 -12.46
C ARG A 16 0.31 14.01 -11.19
N LEU A 17 -0.94 13.57 -11.03
CA LEU A 17 -1.35 12.77 -9.88
C LEU A 17 -0.73 11.37 -9.93
N GLU A 18 -0.68 10.75 -11.12
CA GLU A 18 0.01 9.47 -11.31
C GLU A 18 1.50 9.58 -10.98
N ALA A 19 2.18 10.62 -11.48
CA ALA A 19 3.60 10.84 -11.21
C ALA A 19 3.92 10.97 -9.72
N LEU A 20 3.02 11.58 -8.91
CA LEU A 20 3.18 11.68 -7.46
C LEU A 20 3.12 10.31 -6.76
N ILE A 21 2.28 9.40 -7.27
CA ILE A 21 2.18 8.03 -6.77
C ILE A 21 3.42 7.22 -7.18
N GLU A 22 3.86 7.39 -8.43
CA GLU A 22 5.04 6.71 -8.97
C GLU A 22 6.34 7.09 -8.27
N CYS A 23 6.53 8.37 -7.92
CA CYS A 23 7.73 8.85 -7.23
C CYS A 23 7.68 8.67 -5.70
N SER A 24 6.59 8.14 -5.15
CA SER A 24 6.45 7.88 -3.71
C SER A 24 7.47 6.84 -3.25
N GLN A 25 8.17 7.15 -2.16
CA GLN A 25 9.09 6.21 -1.47
C GLN A 25 8.36 5.25 -0.53
N LEU A 26 7.02 5.27 -0.52
CA LEU A 26 6.19 4.30 0.18
C LEU A 26 5.54 3.36 -0.83
N ALA A 27 5.58 2.06 -0.52
CA ALA A 27 4.96 1.04 -1.34
C ALA A 27 3.46 1.30 -1.31
N THR A 28 2.90 1.76 -2.43
CA THR A 28 1.54 2.28 -2.51
C THR A 28 0.70 1.33 -3.35
N VAL A 29 -0.48 0.97 -2.84
CA VAL A 29 -1.48 0.16 -3.52
C VAL A 29 -2.84 0.84 -3.46
N GLN A 30 -3.60 0.76 -4.55
CA GLN A 30 -5.01 1.14 -4.61
C GLN A 30 -5.87 -0.11 -4.73
N LEU A 31 -7.01 -0.07 -4.05
CA LEU A 31 -7.90 -1.20 -3.88
C LEU A 31 -9.34 -0.81 -4.21
N THR A 32 -10.11 -1.75 -4.76
CA THR A 32 -11.57 -1.66 -4.79
C THR A 32 -12.16 -1.85 -3.38
N ASN A 33 -13.47 -1.62 -3.22
CA ASN A 33 -14.19 -1.93 -1.99
C ASN A 33 -14.15 -3.42 -1.60
N ASP A 34 -13.85 -4.31 -2.55
CA ASP A 34 -13.66 -5.76 -2.33
C ASP A 34 -12.20 -6.15 -2.05
N ASN A 35 -11.35 -5.16 -1.74
CA ASN A 35 -9.91 -5.29 -1.50
C ASN A 35 -9.13 -5.87 -2.70
N ILE A 36 -9.63 -5.62 -3.92
CA ILE A 36 -8.98 -6.05 -5.17
C ILE A 36 -8.01 -4.96 -5.62
N ILE A 37 -6.77 -5.35 -5.91
CA ILE A 37 -5.71 -4.44 -6.36
C ILE A 37 -6.05 -3.87 -7.75
N THR A 38 -6.17 -2.55 -7.83
CA THR A 38 -6.36 -1.82 -9.09
C THR A 38 -5.11 -1.12 -9.57
N ASN A 39 -4.21 -0.73 -8.67
CA ASN A 39 -2.97 -0.06 -9.01
C ASN A 39 -1.89 -0.31 -7.95
N ILE A 40 -0.62 -0.36 -8.38
CA ILE A 40 0.57 -0.44 -7.52
C ILE A 40 1.65 0.49 -8.06
N ASN A 41 2.44 1.09 -7.18
CA ASN A 41 3.57 1.91 -7.60
C ASN A 41 4.88 1.08 -7.68
N PRO A 42 5.97 1.64 -8.27
CA PRO A 42 7.25 0.93 -8.37
C PRO A 42 7.84 0.51 -7.01
N GLU A 43 7.60 1.31 -5.97
CA GLU A 43 8.00 1.00 -4.61
C GLU A 43 7.35 -0.29 -4.09
N PHE A 44 6.07 -0.53 -4.41
CA PHE A 44 5.38 -1.78 -4.05
C PHE A 44 6.06 -2.99 -4.67
N ILE A 45 6.47 -2.89 -5.93
CA ILE A 45 7.20 -3.94 -6.64
C ILE A 45 8.54 -4.18 -5.94
N ARG A 46 9.26 -3.11 -5.56
CA ARG A 46 10.55 -3.24 -4.86
C ARG A 46 10.41 -3.88 -3.48
N VAL A 47 9.43 -3.47 -2.70
CA VAL A 47 9.23 -3.95 -1.32
C VAL A 47 8.69 -5.38 -1.29
N PHE A 48 7.70 -5.70 -2.13
CA PHE A 48 7.01 -7.01 -2.07
C PHE A 48 7.43 -8.00 -3.16
N GLY A 49 8.07 -7.55 -4.24
CA GLY A 49 8.58 -8.40 -5.32
C GLY A 49 7.50 -8.91 -6.30
N PHE A 50 6.27 -8.40 -6.23
CA PHE A 50 5.20 -8.78 -7.16
C PHE A 50 5.17 -7.85 -8.37
N GLU A 51 5.22 -8.43 -9.56
CA GLU A 51 5.04 -7.68 -10.80
C GLU A 51 3.58 -7.26 -10.99
N PRO A 52 3.28 -6.20 -11.75
CA PRO A 52 1.90 -5.76 -12.01
C PRO A 52 0.99 -6.87 -12.53
N LYS A 53 1.50 -7.71 -13.44
CA LYS A 53 0.76 -8.87 -14.00
C LYS A 53 0.38 -9.93 -12.95
N GLU A 54 1.03 -9.93 -11.79
CA GLU A 54 0.82 -10.90 -10.71
C GLU A 54 -0.07 -10.32 -9.61
N ALA A 55 0.01 -9.00 -9.39
CA ALA A 55 -0.71 -8.30 -8.33
C ALA A 55 -2.08 -7.77 -8.78
N LEU A 56 -2.18 -7.17 -9.98
CA LEU A 56 -3.41 -6.53 -10.43
C LEU A 56 -4.56 -7.55 -10.53
N GLY A 57 -5.74 -7.16 -10.04
CA GLY A 57 -6.93 -8.00 -10.00
C GLY A 57 -6.92 -9.08 -8.90
N LYS A 58 -5.87 -9.16 -8.07
CA LYS A 58 -5.83 -10.05 -6.90
C LYS A 58 -6.31 -9.35 -5.64
N ARG A 59 -6.74 -10.14 -4.65
CA ARG A 59 -7.01 -9.62 -3.30
C ARG A 59 -5.69 -9.34 -2.59
N ILE A 60 -5.57 -8.16 -1.97
CA ILE A 60 -4.32 -7.74 -1.30
C ILE A 60 -3.98 -8.61 -0.11
N ASP A 61 -4.94 -8.91 0.77
CA ASP A 61 -4.65 -9.58 2.05
C ASP A 61 -4.04 -10.97 1.82
N PRO A 62 -4.60 -11.86 0.98
CA PRO A 62 -3.98 -13.16 0.70
C PRO A 62 -2.64 -13.06 -0.05
N LEU A 63 -2.42 -11.99 -0.82
CA LEU A 63 -1.22 -11.80 -1.62
C LEU A 63 -0.01 -11.50 -0.73
N ILE A 64 -0.16 -10.57 0.21
CA ILE A 64 0.94 -10.03 1.03
C ILE A 64 0.91 -10.50 2.50
N THR A 65 0.14 -11.54 2.84
CA THR A 65 0.14 -12.12 4.20
C THR A 65 0.35 -13.62 4.20
N LEU A 66 0.87 -14.12 5.33
CA LEU A 66 0.76 -15.51 5.72
C LEU A 66 -0.50 -15.73 6.56
N GLN A 67 -0.88 -16.99 6.79
CA GLN A 67 -2.09 -17.36 7.52
C GLN A 67 -2.19 -16.66 8.89
N ASP A 68 -1.08 -16.61 9.63
CA ASP A 68 -1.01 -16.01 10.98
C ASP A 68 -1.29 -14.50 11.00
N TYR A 69 -1.14 -13.79 9.88
CA TYR A 69 -1.37 -12.35 9.75
C TYR A 69 -2.58 -12.00 8.88
N ARG A 70 -3.29 -13.01 8.36
CA ARG A 70 -4.39 -12.80 7.40
C ARG A 70 -5.60 -12.17 8.04
N GLU A 71 -6.03 -12.68 9.20
CA GLU A 71 -7.19 -12.17 9.93
C GLU A 71 -7.01 -10.70 10.31
N GLU A 72 -5.80 -10.36 10.81
CA GLU A 72 -5.44 -8.98 11.10
C GLU A 72 -5.53 -8.09 9.86
N ALA A 73 -4.96 -8.52 8.72
CA ALA A 73 -5.00 -7.73 7.50
C ALA A 73 -6.43 -7.52 6.98
N GLU A 74 -7.26 -8.57 7.00
CA GLU A 74 -8.67 -8.49 6.60
C GLU A 74 -9.47 -7.54 7.51
N GLU A 75 -9.19 -7.53 8.82
CA GLU A 75 -9.78 -6.58 9.76
C GLU A 75 -9.40 -5.14 9.43
N LEU A 76 -8.10 -4.88 9.20
CA LEU A 76 -7.61 -3.55 8.81
C LEU A 76 -8.26 -3.10 7.50
N SER A 77 -8.30 -3.96 6.49
CA SER A 77 -8.91 -3.68 5.20
C SER A 77 -10.41 -3.36 5.37
N LYS A 78 -11.16 -4.15 6.15
CA LYS A 78 -12.58 -3.88 6.46
C LYS A 78 -12.78 -2.51 7.13
N ARG A 79 -11.90 -2.13 8.07
CA ARG A 79 -11.97 -0.81 8.71
C ARG A 79 -11.76 0.32 7.71
N THR A 80 -10.84 0.16 6.76
CA THR A 80 -10.60 1.18 5.72
C THR A 80 -11.78 1.35 4.78
N THR A 81 -12.41 0.26 4.34
CA THR A 81 -13.62 0.31 3.50
C THR A 81 -14.79 0.94 4.24
N ASN A 82 -14.85 0.79 5.57
CA ASN A 82 -15.83 1.47 6.43
C ASN A 82 -15.45 2.94 6.74
N GLY A 83 -14.45 3.49 6.08
CA GLY A 83 -14.11 4.91 6.16
C GLY A 83 -13.05 5.27 7.21
N SER A 84 -12.44 4.29 7.89
CA SER A 84 -11.41 4.54 8.89
C SER A 84 -10.02 4.72 8.27
N THR A 85 -9.22 5.62 8.82
CA THR A 85 -7.78 5.64 8.59
C THR A 85 -7.07 4.74 9.60
N ILE A 86 -6.02 4.07 9.14
CA ILE A 86 -5.26 3.07 9.89
C ILE A 86 -3.79 3.45 9.87
N HIS A 87 -3.14 3.33 11.02
CA HIS A 87 -1.68 3.35 11.16
C HIS A 87 -1.27 2.22 12.10
N LYS A 88 -0.38 1.34 11.66
CA LYS A 88 0.06 0.18 12.46
C LYS A 88 1.40 -0.38 11.99
N ILE A 89 2.19 -0.89 12.94
CA ILE A 89 3.34 -1.74 12.64
C ILE A 89 2.91 -3.21 12.70
N THR A 90 3.18 -3.97 11.65
CA THR A 90 2.85 -5.40 11.56
C THR A 90 3.79 -6.09 10.56
N LYS A 91 3.54 -7.38 10.25
CA LYS A 91 4.32 -8.13 9.27
C LYS A 91 3.55 -8.39 7.99
N ARG A 92 4.27 -8.35 6.88
CA ARG A 92 3.77 -8.72 5.54
C ARG A 92 4.76 -9.65 4.86
N ARG A 93 4.25 -10.36 3.87
CA ARG A 93 4.96 -11.40 3.12
C ARG A 93 5.33 -10.86 1.75
N ARG A 94 6.59 -11.03 1.37
CA ARG A 94 7.06 -10.83 0.00
C ARG A 94 6.71 -12.04 -0.88
N LYS A 95 6.88 -11.88 -2.19
CA LYS A 95 6.65 -12.95 -3.18
C LYS A 95 7.44 -14.22 -2.87
N ASP A 96 8.71 -14.08 -2.48
CA ASP A 96 9.62 -15.17 -2.10
C ASP A 96 9.23 -15.90 -0.80
N GLY A 97 8.22 -15.40 -0.08
CA GLY A 97 7.76 -15.95 1.20
C GLY A 97 8.37 -15.28 2.43
N THR A 98 9.37 -14.42 2.27
CA THR A 98 10.02 -13.71 3.37
C THR A 98 9.04 -12.80 4.09
N LEU A 99 9.01 -12.86 5.42
CA LEU A 99 8.27 -11.91 6.25
C LEU A 99 9.11 -10.67 6.53
N ILE A 100 8.48 -9.50 6.41
CA ILE A 100 9.06 -8.20 6.73
C ILE A 100 8.23 -7.43 7.71
N ASP A 101 8.90 -6.64 8.54
CA ASP A 101 8.27 -5.63 9.39
C ASP A 101 7.92 -4.42 8.53
N VAL A 102 6.64 -4.08 8.50
CA VAL A 102 6.13 -2.91 7.79
C VAL A 102 5.38 -1.98 8.72
N GLU A 103 5.58 -0.69 8.51
CA GLU A 103 4.69 0.35 9.01
C GLU A 103 3.67 0.66 7.92
N ILE A 104 2.39 0.47 8.24
CA ILE A 104 1.26 0.59 7.30
C ILE A 104 0.50 1.88 7.59
N PHE A 105 0.20 2.63 6.52
CA PHE A 105 -0.75 3.73 6.50
C PHE A 105 -1.85 3.38 5.50
N ALA A 106 -3.10 3.32 5.93
CA ALA A 106 -4.19 2.96 5.02
C ALA A 106 -5.44 3.79 5.30
N GLY A 107 -6.31 3.93 4.31
CA GLY A 107 -7.53 4.71 4.43
C GLY A 107 -8.47 4.57 3.25
N PRO A 108 -9.70 5.12 3.37
CA PRO A 108 -10.67 5.13 2.28
C PRO A 108 -10.23 6.09 1.18
N LEU A 109 -10.51 5.71 -0.07
CA LEU A 109 -10.57 6.63 -1.20
C LEU A 109 -12.00 7.13 -1.32
N LYS A 110 -12.20 8.44 -1.20
CA LYS A 110 -13.52 9.09 -1.26
C LYS A 110 -13.64 9.97 -2.48
N VAL A 111 -14.74 9.83 -3.22
CA VAL A 111 -15.12 10.71 -4.33
C VAL A 111 -16.52 11.22 -4.04
N GLU A 112 -16.70 12.54 -4.02
CA GLU A 112 -17.99 13.18 -3.72
C GLU A 112 -18.63 12.75 -2.39
N GLY A 113 -17.81 12.34 -1.41
CA GLY A 113 -18.24 11.88 -0.09
C GLY A 113 -18.44 10.37 0.02
N GLU A 114 -18.51 9.65 -1.10
CA GLU A 114 -18.71 8.20 -1.16
C GLU A 114 -17.39 7.44 -1.18
N VAL A 115 -17.34 6.29 -0.49
CA VAL A 115 -16.17 5.41 -0.49
C VAL A 115 -16.15 4.58 -1.77
N VAL A 116 -15.18 4.86 -2.63
CA VAL A 116 -15.01 4.18 -3.93
C VAL A 116 -13.93 3.10 -3.91
N GLY A 117 -13.22 2.98 -2.79
CA GLY A 117 -12.14 2.03 -2.58
C GLY A 117 -11.33 2.39 -1.35
N SER A 118 -10.13 1.82 -1.28
CA SER A 118 -9.15 2.15 -0.25
C SER A 118 -7.75 2.19 -0.82
N PHE A 119 -6.82 2.72 -0.05
CA PHE A 119 -5.40 2.67 -0.37
C PHE A 119 -4.62 2.11 0.82
N GLY A 120 -3.48 1.49 0.51
CA GLY A 120 -2.48 1.08 1.48
C GLY A 120 -1.12 1.64 1.09
N GLN A 121 -0.39 2.14 2.07
CA GLN A 121 1.00 2.54 1.96
C GLN A 121 1.82 1.77 2.99
N TYR A 122 2.94 1.20 2.55
CA TYR A 122 3.80 0.38 3.38
C TYR A 122 5.21 0.97 3.37
N LYS A 123 5.79 1.10 4.56
CA LYS A 123 7.21 1.38 4.74
C LYS A 123 7.88 0.13 5.31
N ASP A 124 8.85 -0.42 4.58
CA ASP A 124 9.70 -1.48 5.13
C ASP A 124 10.59 -0.89 6.22
N ILE A 125 10.48 -1.42 7.43
CA ILE A 125 11.25 -0.99 8.60
C ILE A 125 12.16 -2.11 9.13
N THR A 126 12.36 -3.17 8.35
CA THR A 126 13.11 -4.36 8.78
C THR A 126 14.55 -4.00 9.17
N GLU A 127 15.28 -3.29 8.31
CA GLU A 127 16.66 -2.87 8.56
C GLU A 127 16.79 -1.94 9.78
N ARG A 128 15.84 -1.01 9.91
CA ARG A 128 15.79 -0.10 11.06
C ARG A 128 15.62 -0.86 12.37
N LYS A 129 14.69 -1.83 12.42
CA LYS A 129 14.48 -2.64 13.62
C LYS A 129 15.69 -3.51 13.96
N LEU A 130 16.35 -4.10 12.96
CA LEU A 130 17.56 -4.89 13.19
C LEU A 130 18.67 -4.04 13.81
N THR A 131 18.85 -2.80 13.32
CA THR A 131 19.84 -1.87 13.86
C THR A 131 19.49 -1.44 15.29
N GLU A 132 18.22 -1.11 15.57
CA GLU A 132 17.76 -0.74 16.92
C GLU A 132 17.93 -1.88 17.93
N THR A 133 17.65 -3.13 17.53
CA THR A 133 17.87 -4.31 18.37
C THR A 133 19.35 -4.55 18.65
N ALA A 134 20.21 -4.49 17.61
CA ALA A 134 21.65 -4.69 17.78
C ALA A 134 22.30 -3.63 18.68
N LEU A 135 21.83 -2.38 18.62
CA LEU A 135 22.28 -1.32 19.50
C LEU A 135 21.89 -1.60 20.97
N ARG A 136 20.63 -1.98 21.23
CA ARG A 136 20.19 -2.33 22.59
C ARG A 136 20.99 -3.50 23.18
N GLU A 137 21.23 -4.55 22.40
CA GLU A 137 22.04 -5.70 22.83
C GLU A 137 23.53 -5.37 23.07
N SER A 138 24.01 -4.25 22.53
CA SER A 138 25.36 -3.74 22.79
C SER A 138 25.41 -2.79 23.99
N GLU A 139 24.32 -2.09 24.30
CA GLU A 139 24.21 -1.18 25.44
C GLU A 139 23.88 -1.92 26.74
N GLU A 140 23.22 -3.08 26.65
CA GLU A 140 22.92 -3.97 27.79
C GLU A 140 24.09 -4.92 28.14
N ARG A 141 25.20 -4.85 27.39
CA ARG A 141 26.41 -5.67 27.58
C ARG A 141 27.52 -4.90 28.28
#